data_AF-A0A9E3EFR3-F1
#
_entry.id   AF-A0A9E3EFR3-F1
#
_cell.length_a   1.000
_cell.length_b   1.000
_cell.length_c   1.000
_cell.angle_alpha   90.00
_cell.angle_beta   90.00
_cell.angle_gamma   90.00
#
_symmetry.space_group_name_H-M   'P 1'
#
loop_
_entity.id
_entity.type
_entity.pdbx_description
1 polymer ?
#
loop_
_entity_poly.entity_id
_entity_poly.type
_entity_poly.pdbx_seq_one_letter_code
_entity_poly.pdbx_strand_id
1 'polypeptide(L)'
;VLFDIGHGKGSFAFKTARAMLANGFEPDTISSDVHTLCINGPAFDQVTTLSKFLCLGMPLDRVIAASTVNAAMALKRPELGSLKAGSVGDATVLSIKEGKFDYVDVTGEHMTGDRRILSQGVVIGGKWWHPRS
;
A
#
# COMPACT_ATOMS: atom_id res chain seq x y z
N VAL A 1 3.01 19.89 -5.26
CA VAL A 1 1.99 19.25 -4.39
C VAL A 1 2.14 17.75 -4.60
N LEU A 2 2.10 16.95 -3.53
CA LEU A 2 2.10 15.47 -3.61
C LEU A 2 0.75 14.96 -3.09
N PHE A 3 0.21 13.94 -3.74
CA PHE A 3 -1.07 13.33 -3.37
C PHE A 3 -0.84 11.97 -2.72
N ASP A 4 -1.14 11.91 -1.43
CA ASP A 4 -1.13 10.68 -0.64
C ASP A 4 -2.54 10.17 -0.37
N ILE A 5 -2.70 8.85 -0.32
CA ILE A 5 -4.02 8.24 -0.08
C ILE A 5 -4.52 8.41 1.34
N GLY A 6 -3.68 8.20 2.36
CA GLY A 6 -4.06 8.32 3.77
C GLY A 6 -5.37 7.62 4.12
N HIS A 7 -5.52 6.31 3.82
CA HIS A 7 -6.83 5.63 3.80
C HIS A 7 -7.66 5.88 5.06
N GLY A 8 -7.11 5.51 6.22
CA GLY A 8 -7.67 5.80 7.54
C GLY A 8 -9.09 5.27 7.73
N LYS A 9 -9.84 5.94 8.60
CA LYS A 9 -11.27 5.69 8.83
C LYS A 9 -12.20 6.61 8.04
N GLY A 10 -11.68 7.64 7.36
CA GLY A 10 -12.52 8.68 6.76
C GLY A 10 -12.15 9.15 5.35
N SER A 11 -11.01 8.72 4.79
CA SER A 11 -10.41 9.43 3.66
C SER A 11 -10.52 8.72 2.32
N PHE A 12 -10.54 7.38 2.29
CA PHE A 12 -10.55 6.60 1.05
C PHE A 12 -11.93 6.05 0.70
N ALA A 13 -12.41 6.37 -0.51
CA ALA A 13 -13.60 5.79 -1.11
C ALA A 13 -13.30 5.24 -2.52
N PHE A 14 -13.82 4.05 -2.84
CA PHE A 14 -13.61 3.39 -4.13
C PHE A 14 -14.14 4.22 -5.30
N LYS A 15 -15.29 4.88 -5.12
CA LYS A 15 -15.85 5.79 -6.13
C LYS A 15 -14.85 6.87 -6.55
N THR A 16 -14.20 7.53 -5.58
CA THR A 16 -13.20 8.57 -5.83
C THR A 16 -11.95 7.97 -6.47
N ALA A 17 -11.46 6.84 -5.95
CA ALA A 17 -10.27 6.17 -6.48
C ALA A 17 -10.45 5.72 -7.94
N ARG A 18 -11.61 5.13 -8.29
CA ARG A 18 -11.93 4.77 -9.68
C ARG A 18 -11.97 5.98 -10.60
N ALA A 19 -12.62 7.07 -10.17
CA ALA A 19 -12.68 8.31 -10.97
C ALA A 19 -11.29 8.89 -11.21
N MET A 20 -10.46 8.90 -10.17
CA MET A 20 -9.07 9.32 -10.22
C MET A 20 -8.26 8.49 -11.25
N LEU A 21 -8.27 7.16 -11.12
CA LEU A 21 -7.53 6.26 -12.02
C LEU A 21 -8.05 6.31 -13.46
N ALA A 22 -9.37 6.41 -13.66
CA ALA A 22 -9.97 6.52 -15.00
C ALA A 22 -9.55 7.79 -15.76
N ASN A 23 -9.12 8.83 -15.04
CA ASN A 23 -8.56 10.05 -15.61
C ASN A 23 -7.02 10.04 -15.72
N GLY A 24 -6.39 8.89 -15.51
CA GLY A 24 -4.93 8.76 -15.56
C GLY A 24 -4.21 9.48 -14.41
N PHE A 25 -4.92 9.75 -13.32
CA PHE A 25 -4.35 10.37 -12.12
C PHE A 25 -4.05 9.26 -11.11
N GLU A 26 -2.79 8.87 -10.94
CA GLU A 26 -2.36 7.93 -9.90
C GLU A 26 -1.86 8.71 -8.67
N PRO A 27 -2.00 8.17 -7.44
CA PRO A 27 -1.46 8.84 -6.28
C PRO A 27 0.07 8.81 -6.31
N ASP A 28 0.71 9.87 -5.82
CA ASP A 28 2.17 9.89 -5.66
C ASP A 28 2.60 8.85 -4.63
N THR A 29 1.85 8.74 -3.53
CA THR A 29 2.09 7.76 -2.46
C THR A 29 0.80 7.07 -2.02
N ILE A 30 0.92 5.81 -1.61
CA ILE A 30 -0.17 5.06 -0.97
C ILE A 30 0.20 4.87 0.50
N SER A 31 -0.61 5.40 1.40
CA SER A 31 -0.48 5.19 2.83
C SER A 31 -1.81 4.74 3.45
N SER A 32 -1.73 3.95 4.52
CA SER A 32 -2.90 3.36 5.15
C SER A 32 -3.57 4.23 6.20
N ASP A 33 -2.85 5.22 6.76
CA ASP A 33 -3.28 5.98 7.95
C ASP A 33 -3.86 5.06 9.06
N VAL A 34 -3.13 4.00 9.38
CA VAL A 34 -3.61 2.99 10.33
C VAL A 34 -3.43 3.49 11.77
N HIS A 35 -4.54 3.45 12.51
CA HIS A 35 -4.62 3.78 13.92
C HIS A 35 -5.73 2.93 14.58
N THR A 36 -5.91 3.05 15.90
CA THR A 36 -6.84 2.21 16.70
C THR A 36 -8.25 2.12 16.14
N LEU A 37 -8.76 3.19 15.51
CA LEU A 37 -10.12 3.19 14.96
C LEU A 37 -10.27 2.40 13.64
N CYS A 38 -9.20 2.12 12.90
CA CYS A 38 -9.24 1.49 11.56
C CYS A 38 -8.38 0.23 11.41
N ILE A 39 -7.67 -0.20 12.46
CA ILE A 39 -6.87 -1.42 12.48
C ILE A 39 -7.70 -2.69 12.23
N ASN A 40 -8.98 -2.68 12.65
CA ASN A 40 -9.95 -3.74 12.36
C ASN A 40 -10.79 -3.44 11.10
N GLY A 41 -10.29 -2.54 10.25
CA GLY A 41 -10.97 -2.07 9.04
C GLY A 41 -11.50 -0.63 9.17
N PRO A 42 -11.63 0.09 8.05
CA PRO A 42 -11.51 -0.41 6.67
C PRO A 42 -10.08 -0.42 6.10
N ALA A 43 -9.11 0.24 6.74
CA ALA A 43 -7.72 0.27 6.27
C ALA A 43 -6.98 -1.05 6.53
N PHE A 44 -7.17 -1.64 7.72
CA PHE A 44 -6.49 -2.84 8.25
C PHE A 44 -4.98 -2.67 8.38
N ASP A 45 -4.28 -2.63 7.25
CA ASP A 45 -2.83 -2.53 7.15
C ASP A 45 -2.41 -1.93 5.79
N GLN A 46 -1.10 -1.73 5.64
CA GLN A 46 -0.54 -1.17 4.41
C GLN A 46 -0.75 -2.09 3.20
N VAL A 47 -0.54 -3.40 3.33
CA VAL A 47 -0.65 -4.33 2.20
C VAL A 47 -2.09 -4.51 1.72
N THR A 48 -3.08 -4.36 2.60
CA THR A 48 -4.51 -4.30 2.26
C THR A 48 -4.82 -3.05 1.46
N THR A 49 -4.29 -1.88 1.86
CA THR A 49 -4.44 -0.63 1.12
C THR A 49 -3.81 -0.75 -0.28
N LEU A 50 -2.61 -1.31 -0.39
CA LEU A 50 -1.96 -1.59 -1.68
C LEU A 50 -2.77 -2.58 -2.55
N SER A 51 -3.37 -3.60 -1.92
CA SER A 51 -4.21 -4.58 -2.63
C SER A 51 -5.45 -3.93 -3.27
N LYS A 52 -6.03 -2.92 -2.62
CA LYS A 52 -7.16 -2.16 -3.20
C LYS A 52 -6.75 -1.48 -4.50
N PHE A 53 -5.61 -0.80 -4.53
CA PHE A 53 -5.10 -0.14 -5.75
C PHE A 53 -4.73 -1.13 -6.85
N LEU A 54 -4.11 -2.26 -6.48
CA LEU A 54 -3.83 -3.34 -7.43
C LEU A 54 -5.13 -3.88 -8.07
N CYS A 55 -6.18 -4.07 -7.27
CA CYS A 55 -7.48 -4.55 -7.77
C CYS A 55 -8.26 -3.47 -8.55
N LEU A 56 -7.99 -2.19 -8.29
CA LEU A 56 -8.56 -1.07 -9.05
C LEU A 56 -7.86 -0.83 -10.40
N GLY A 57 -6.81 -1.61 -10.72
CA GLY A 57 -6.14 -1.59 -12.01
C GLY A 57 -4.81 -0.85 -12.05
N MET A 58 -4.31 -0.34 -10.91
CA MET A 58 -2.98 0.25 -10.86
C MET A 58 -1.91 -0.84 -11.05
N PRO A 59 -0.92 -0.65 -11.95
CA PRO A 59 0.15 -1.62 -12.18
C PRO A 59 0.94 -1.95 -10.91
N LEU A 60 1.34 -3.22 -10.75
CA LEU A 60 2.02 -3.69 -9.53
C LEU A 60 3.29 -2.90 -9.22
N ASP A 61 4.12 -2.63 -10.23
CA ASP A 61 5.35 -1.84 -10.09
C ASP A 61 5.05 -0.43 -9.57
N ARG A 62 3.96 0.19 -10.02
CA ARG A 62 3.50 1.50 -9.55
C ARG A 62 2.95 1.45 -8.13
N VAL A 63 2.17 0.42 -7.79
CA VAL A 63 1.69 0.18 -6.42
C VAL A 63 2.87 0.04 -5.45
N ILE A 64 3.90 -0.74 -5.82
CA ILE A 64 5.09 -0.90 -4.98
C ILE A 64 5.88 0.41 -4.89
N ALA A 65 6.08 1.13 -6.00
CA ALA A 65 6.80 2.41 -6.00
C ALA A 65 6.12 3.45 -5.09
N ALA A 66 4.79 3.51 -5.10
CA ALA A 66 3.99 4.43 -4.29
C ALA A 66 4.11 4.19 -2.77
N SER A 67 4.58 3.01 -2.34
CA SER A 67 4.83 2.68 -0.93
C SER A 67 6.31 2.49 -0.60
N THR A 68 7.22 2.77 -1.54
CA THR A 68 8.66 2.60 -1.36
C THR A 68 9.40 3.87 -1.78
N VAL A 69 9.94 3.92 -2.99
CA VAL A 69 10.77 5.03 -3.48
C VAL A 69 10.01 6.35 -3.47
N ASN A 70 8.72 6.38 -3.82
CA ASN A 70 7.96 7.64 -3.82
C ASN A 70 7.77 8.18 -2.39
N ALA A 71 7.45 7.30 -1.44
CA ALA A 71 7.32 7.67 -0.03
C ALA A 71 8.66 8.15 0.56
N ALA A 72 9.76 7.47 0.22
CA ALA A 72 11.11 7.88 0.60
C ALA A 72 11.45 9.28 0.09
N MET A 73 11.13 9.57 -1.18
CA MET A 73 11.34 10.89 -1.78
C MET A 73 10.45 11.97 -1.17
N ALA A 74 9.18 11.66 -0.88
CA ALA A 74 8.25 12.58 -0.21
C ALA A 74 8.77 12.99 1.18
N LEU A 75 9.41 12.06 1.90
CA LEU A 75 10.01 12.28 3.21
C LEU A 75 11.42 12.88 3.14
N LYS A 76 11.97 13.13 1.94
CA LYS A 76 13.36 13.58 1.72
C LYS A 76 14.39 12.62 2.31
N ARG A 77 14.14 11.31 2.18
CA ARG A 77 15.00 10.20 2.63
C ARG A 77 15.45 9.35 1.43
N PRO A 78 16.24 9.90 0.50
CA PRO A 78 16.60 9.23 -0.77
C PRO A 78 17.43 7.95 -0.59
N GLU A 79 17.95 7.70 0.61
CA GLU A 79 18.65 6.46 0.97
C GLU A 79 17.71 5.27 1.24
N LEU A 80 16.40 5.51 1.40
CA LEU A 80 15.36 4.50 1.63
C LEU A 80 14.63 4.10 0.33
N GLY A 81 13.82 3.03 0.41
CA GLY A 81 12.86 2.67 -0.65
C GLY A 81 13.48 2.10 -1.92
N SER A 82 14.73 1.67 -1.89
CA SER A 82 15.49 1.15 -3.02
C SER A 82 16.32 -0.06 -2.61
N LEU A 83 16.48 -1.03 -3.53
CA LEU A 83 17.35 -2.20 -3.37
C LEU A 83 18.72 -2.03 -4.06
N LYS A 84 19.09 -0.80 -4.44
CA LYS A 84 20.40 -0.50 -5.04
C LYS A 84 21.52 -0.70 -4.02
N ALA A 85 22.70 -1.11 -4.51
CA ALA A 85 23.89 -1.15 -3.69
C ALA A 85 24.16 0.23 -3.06
N GLY A 86 24.41 0.25 -1.75
CA GLY A 86 24.60 1.48 -0.97
C GLY A 86 23.32 2.04 -0.33
N SER A 87 22.12 1.52 -0.66
CA SER A 87 20.90 1.79 0.11
C SER A 87 20.95 1.10 1.49
N VAL A 88 20.03 1.49 2.38
CA VAL A 88 19.84 0.76 3.64
C VAL A 88 19.49 -0.71 3.36
N GLY A 89 19.93 -1.61 4.24
CA GLY A 89 19.68 -3.05 4.12
C GLY A 89 18.24 -3.47 4.44
N ASP A 90 17.25 -2.67 4.06
CA ASP A 90 15.84 -2.88 4.37
C ASP A 90 15.11 -3.44 3.14
N ALA A 91 14.31 -4.49 3.34
CA ALA A 91 13.50 -5.10 2.29
C ALA A 91 12.24 -5.75 2.87
N THR A 92 11.20 -5.86 2.05
CA THR A 92 9.98 -6.61 2.40
C THR A 92 9.77 -7.70 1.37
N VAL A 93 9.54 -8.93 1.83
CA VAL A 93 9.17 -10.05 0.98
C VAL A 93 7.64 -10.09 0.90
N LEU A 94 7.11 -9.90 -0.30
CA LEU A 94 5.68 -9.90 -0.57
C LEU A 94 5.31 -11.10 -1.45
N SER A 95 4.11 -11.63 -1.25
CA SER A 95 3.47 -12.55 -2.19
C SER A 95 2.12 -11.98 -2.66
N ILE A 96 1.70 -12.36 -3.86
CA ILE A 96 0.38 -12.04 -4.39
C ILE A 96 -0.42 -13.33 -4.42
N LYS A 97 -1.54 -13.33 -3.70
CA LYS A 97 -2.50 -14.44 -3.70
C LYS A 97 -3.63 -14.11 -4.64
N GLU A 98 -3.91 -15.00 -5.58
CA GLU A 98 -5.11 -14.95 -6.43
C GLU A 98 -6.30 -15.57 -5.70
N GLY A 99 -7.50 -15.07 -5.98
CA GLY A 99 -8.74 -15.57 -5.36
C GLY A 99 -9.85 -14.54 -5.41
N LYS A 100 -10.86 -14.70 -4.54
CA LYS A 100 -11.89 -13.68 -4.34
C LYS A 100 -11.73 -13.10 -2.94
N PHE A 101 -11.50 -11.80 -2.87
CA PHE A 101 -11.28 -11.09 -1.61
C PHE A 101 -12.24 -9.91 -1.53
N ASP A 102 -12.92 -9.79 -0.41
CA ASP A 102 -13.75 -8.62 -0.13
C ASP A 102 -12.88 -7.49 0.44
N TYR A 103 -13.08 -6.28 -0.08
CA TYR A 103 -12.46 -5.05 0.37
C TYR A 103 -13.54 -4.01 0.62
N VAL A 104 -13.51 -3.39 1.80
CA VAL A 104 -14.46 -2.33 2.19
C VAL A 104 -13.75 -0.98 2.29
N ASP A 105 -14.43 0.10 1.92
CA ASP A 105 -13.93 1.48 2.06
C ASP A 105 -14.58 2.23 3.23
N VAL A 106 -14.28 3.52 3.40
CA VAL A 106 -14.80 4.34 4.51
C VAL A 106 -16.29 4.68 4.38
N THR A 107 -16.87 4.50 3.21
CA THR A 107 -18.29 4.72 2.93
C THR A 107 -19.13 3.46 3.11
N GLY A 108 -18.48 2.32 3.40
CA GLY A 108 -19.12 1.01 3.45
C GLY A 108 -19.33 0.37 2.08
N GLU A 109 -18.73 0.91 1.02
CA GLU A 109 -18.76 0.28 -0.29
C GLU A 109 -17.87 -0.97 -0.28
N HIS A 110 -18.37 -2.08 -0.81
CA HIS A 110 -17.64 -3.32 -0.97
C HIS A 110 -17.17 -3.51 -2.42
N MET A 111 -15.92 -3.95 -2.59
CA MET A 111 -15.33 -4.33 -3.85
C MET A 111 -14.76 -5.73 -3.74
N THR A 112 -15.22 -6.65 -4.60
CA THR A 112 -14.57 -7.96 -4.75
C THR A 112 -13.34 -7.82 -5.63
N GLY A 113 -12.15 -7.97 -5.04
CA GLY A 113 -10.87 -8.04 -5.75
C GLY A 113 -10.46 -9.46 -6.08
N ASP A 114 -9.66 -9.61 -7.13
CA ASP A 114 -9.15 -10.89 -7.64
C ASP A 114 -7.77 -11.28 -7.03
N ARG A 115 -7.12 -10.34 -6.34
CA ARG A 115 -5.78 -10.47 -5.81
C ARG A 115 -5.67 -9.88 -4.40
N ARG A 116 -4.71 -10.37 -3.62
CA ARG A 116 -4.31 -9.84 -2.32
C ARG A 116 -2.80 -9.90 -2.14
N ILE A 117 -2.20 -8.77 -1.79
CA ILE A 117 -0.78 -8.68 -1.40
C ILE A 117 -0.66 -9.13 0.06
N LEU A 118 0.30 -10.00 0.34
CA LEU A 118 0.60 -10.52 1.67
C LEU A 118 2.06 -10.25 2.02
N SER A 119 2.32 -9.83 3.25
CA SER A 119 3.69 -9.75 3.79
C SER A 119 4.14 -11.12 4.28
N GLN A 120 5.26 -11.62 3.74
CA GLN A 120 5.87 -12.90 4.10
C GLN A 120 7.05 -12.73 5.06
N GLY A 121 7.59 -11.53 5.15
CA GLY A 121 8.70 -11.21 6.04
C GLY A 121 9.36 -9.90 5.68
N VAL A 122 10.22 -9.43 6.58
CA VAL A 122 10.91 -8.16 6.47
C VAL A 122 12.38 -8.39 6.78
N VAL A 123 13.26 -7.66 6.11
CA VAL A 123 14.68 -7.52 6.42
C VAL A 123 14.89 -6.09 6.88
N ILE A 124 15.58 -5.90 8.00
CA ILE A 124 15.95 -4.58 8.51
C ILE A 124 17.45 -4.57 8.76
N GLY A 125 18.16 -3.62 8.16
CA GLY A 125 19.62 -3.49 8.29
C GLY A 125 20.40 -4.75 7.90
N GLY A 126 19.92 -5.48 6.88
CA GLY A 126 20.53 -6.71 6.37
C GLY A 126 20.24 -7.96 7.20
N LYS A 127 19.34 -7.88 8.19
CA LYS A 127 18.95 -9.02 9.04
C LYS A 127 17.48 -9.34 8.86
N TRP A 128 17.15 -10.63 8.76
CA TRP A 128 15.78 -11.08 8.79
C TRP A 128 15.10 -10.64 10.09
N TRP A 129 13.97 -9.98 9.96
CA TRP A 129 13.16 -9.50 11.05
C TRP A 129 12.00 -10.45 11.26
N HIS A 130 12.00 -11.16 12.38
CA HIS A 130 10.88 -11.99 12.78
C HIS A 130 9.82 -11.12 13.46
N PRO A 131 8.57 -11.08 12.94
CA PRO A 131 7.46 -10.75 13.80
C PRO A 131 7.40 -11.87 14.86
N ARG A 132 7.38 -11.53 16.16
CA ARG A 132 7.07 -12.51 17.20
C ARG A 132 5.72 -13.14 16.86
N SER A 133 5.70 -14.47 16.75
CA SER A 133 4.49 -15.30 16.72
C SER A 133 3.58 -15.00 17.92
#